data_AF-A0A523TQG7-F1
#
_entry.id   AF-A0A523TQG7-F1
#
_cell.length_a   1.000
_cell.length_b   1.000
_cell.length_c   1.000
_cell.angle_alpha   90.00
_cell.angle_beta   90.00
_cell.angle_gamma   90.00
#
_symmetry.space_group_name_H-M   'P 1'
#
loop_
_entity.id
_entity.type
_entity.pdbx_description
1 polymer ?
#
loop_
_entity_poly.entity_id
_entity_poly.type
_entity_poly.pdbx_seq_one_letter_code
_entity_poly.pdbx_strand_id
1 'polypeptide(L)'
;MKPTYSTGSRKSSLILLIVITALIFFASCSGGGHKSSRGGGAPSGGTGTGTSTGTGTGGGGGNGGGSAGEYVPGTDKWHVNFDEAALQQAIQSIGLSESTSEIKTMTINVVCQCYSGLSISFSTEPVADGSAPPEGSSRQASQLLPKPYNVMAVHGGSNGGAIGMSQSDMSGQNAMVENNSGQALGVFVLQLANAHWTGGADVFTRNLASTIAHEIGHSLGLSHCPASGYIMSGVLAATGEELDFHPNSRAALEQVLPGPNRDN
;
A
#
# COMPACT_ATOMS: atom_id res chain seq x y z
N MET A 1 5.34 -27.46 65.95
CA MET A 1 4.81 -27.24 64.59
C MET A 1 5.40 -25.96 64.04
N LYS A 2 6.16 -26.02 62.93
CA LYS A 2 6.73 -24.84 62.26
C LYS A 2 5.80 -24.44 61.09
N PRO A 3 5.52 -23.14 60.88
CA PRO A 3 4.71 -22.72 59.75
C PRO A 3 5.56 -22.66 58.48
N THR A 4 5.05 -23.26 57.39
CA THR A 4 5.61 -23.19 56.05
C THR A 4 4.99 -22.00 55.33
N TYR A 5 5.80 -21.03 54.90
CA TYR A 5 5.35 -19.91 54.07
C TYR A 5 5.47 -20.26 52.59
N SER A 6 4.38 -20.05 51.85
CA SER A 6 4.26 -20.22 50.40
C SER A 6 4.85 -19.01 49.67
N THR A 7 5.84 -19.23 48.81
CA THR A 7 6.39 -18.21 47.92
C THR A 7 5.54 -18.09 46.65
N GLY A 8 4.62 -17.13 46.65
CA GLY A 8 3.85 -16.74 45.47
C GLY A 8 4.74 -16.11 44.40
N SER A 9 4.71 -16.69 43.20
CA SER A 9 5.27 -16.17 41.97
C SER A 9 4.65 -14.81 41.61
N ARG A 10 5.46 -13.74 41.63
CA ARG A 10 5.11 -12.44 41.02
C ARG A 10 5.89 -12.28 39.73
N LYS A 11 5.38 -12.84 38.63
CA LYS A 11 5.72 -12.43 37.27
C LYS A 11 4.48 -11.77 36.69
N SER A 12 4.41 -10.44 36.74
CA SER A 12 3.53 -9.59 35.92
C SER A 12 3.56 -8.17 36.48
N SER A 13 4.43 -7.32 35.93
CA SER A 13 4.33 -5.84 35.99
C SER A 13 5.51 -5.12 35.29
N LEU A 14 6.47 -5.84 34.67
CA LEU A 14 7.65 -5.21 34.04
C LEU A 14 7.60 -5.18 32.49
N ILE A 15 6.41 -5.12 31.89
CA ILE A 15 6.22 -4.99 30.42
C ILE A 15 5.28 -3.80 30.12
N LEU A 16 5.48 -2.66 30.79
CA LEU A 16 4.71 -1.44 30.51
C LEU A 16 5.59 -0.18 30.39
N LEU A 17 6.90 -0.33 30.17
CA LEU A 17 7.84 0.80 30.12
C LEU A 17 8.86 0.74 28.98
N ILE A 18 8.57 0.00 27.91
CA ILE A 18 9.46 -0.10 26.73
C ILE A 18 8.77 0.35 25.42
N VAL A 19 7.47 0.72 25.45
CA VAL A 19 6.74 1.11 24.22
C VAL A 19 6.83 2.62 23.90
N ILE A 20 7.35 3.47 24.81
CA ILE A 20 7.35 4.93 24.63
C ILE A 20 8.66 5.49 24.03
N THR A 21 9.72 4.69 23.88
CA THR A 21 11.04 5.17 23.43
C THR A 21 11.30 5.05 21.91
N ALA A 22 10.31 4.62 21.12
CA ALA A 22 10.45 4.50 19.65
C ALA A 22 9.95 5.74 18.87
N LEU A 23 9.59 6.84 19.55
CA LEU A 23 8.94 8.01 18.94
C LEU A 23 9.82 9.27 18.84
N ILE A 24 11.14 9.17 19.05
CA ILE A 24 12.05 10.33 18.98
C ILE A 24 13.32 9.97 18.20
N PHE A 25 13.21 9.78 16.88
CA PHE A 25 14.36 9.85 15.97
C PHE A 25 13.95 10.30 14.56
N PHE A 26 13.32 11.47 14.45
CA PHE A 26 13.29 12.22 13.19
C PHE A 26 13.57 13.70 13.48
N ALA A 27 14.84 13.99 13.80
CA ALA A 27 15.40 15.32 13.65
C ALA A 27 16.63 15.17 12.74
N SER A 28 16.47 15.52 11.46
CA SER A 28 17.44 16.24 10.62
C SER A 28 17.24 15.88 9.14
N CYS A 29 16.53 16.74 8.42
CA CYS A 29 16.79 17.04 7.01
C CYS A 29 16.36 18.49 6.77
N SER A 30 17.29 19.40 7.07
CA SER A 30 17.24 20.78 6.63
C SER A 30 17.78 20.92 5.21
N GLY A 31 17.02 21.57 4.33
CA GLY A 31 17.59 22.45 3.30
C GLY A 31 17.57 21.95 1.86
N GLY A 32 16.76 22.61 1.02
CA GLY A 32 16.83 22.46 -0.43
C GLY A 32 15.62 23.04 -1.16
N GLY A 33 15.25 24.29 -0.88
CA GLY A 33 14.15 24.95 -1.59
C GLY A 33 14.51 25.27 -3.04
N HIS A 34 13.75 24.72 -3.99
CA HIS A 34 13.68 25.24 -5.36
C HIS A 34 12.27 25.75 -5.64
N LYS A 35 12.15 27.06 -5.83
CA LYS A 35 10.95 27.74 -6.33
C LYS A 35 10.82 27.45 -7.83
N SER A 36 9.75 26.76 -8.25
CA SER A 36 9.32 26.71 -9.63
C SER A 36 8.09 27.60 -9.80
N SER A 37 8.25 28.70 -10.53
CA SER A 37 7.15 29.56 -10.98
C SER A 37 6.70 29.09 -12.36
N ARG A 38 5.50 28.50 -12.44
CA ARG A 38 4.74 28.41 -13.69
C ARG A 38 3.35 28.97 -13.44
N GLY A 39 3.14 30.16 -13.98
CA GLY A 39 1.83 30.79 -14.07
C GLY A 39 1.05 30.29 -15.28
N GLY A 40 -0.26 30.48 -15.20
CA GLY A 40 -1.14 30.69 -16.35
C GLY A 40 -2.07 29.53 -16.69
N GLY A 41 -3.37 29.76 -16.53
CA GLY A 41 -4.41 29.06 -17.28
C GLY A 41 -5.61 28.61 -16.46
N ALA A 42 -6.58 29.50 -16.24
CA ALA A 42 -7.91 29.13 -15.76
C ALA A 42 -8.79 28.61 -16.92
N PRO A 43 -9.63 27.60 -16.66
CA PRO A 43 -11.02 27.62 -17.11
C PRO A 43 -11.96 27.24 -15.94
N SER A 44 -12.87 28.13 -15.53
CA SER A 44 -14.26 28.25 -16.02
C SER A 44 -15.17 27.06 -15.70
N GLY A 45 -15.71 27.08 -14.48
CA GLY A 45 -17.13 26.92 -14.14
C GLY A 45 -17.97 25.77 -14.74
N GLY A 46 -18.41 24.87 -13.86
CA GLY A 46 -19.58 24.01 -14.08
C GLY A 46 -20.15 23.52 -12.74
N THR A 47 -21.22 24.15 -12.26
CA THR A 47 -22.00 23.70 -11.10
C THR A 47 -23.01 22.65 -11.52
N GLY A 48 -22.90 21.43 -11.01
CA GLY A 48 -23.91 20.37 -11.12
C GLY A 48 -24.32 19.86 -9.75
N THR A 49 -25.52 20.21 -9.30
CA THR A 49 -26.18 19.62 -8.13
C THR A 49 -27.01 18.41 -8.57
N GLY A 50 -26.67 17.21 -8.09
CA GLY A 50 -27.44 15.99 -8.35
C GLY A 50 -27.40 15.05 -7.15
N THR A 51 -28.53 14.94 -6.44
CA THR A 51 -28.81 13.93 -5.41
C THR A 51 -29.66 12.83 -6.03
N SER A 52 -29.12 11.62 -6.16
CA SER A 52 -29.88 10.35 -6.01
C SER A 52 -29.00 9.12 -6.22
N THR A 53 -29.22 8.15 -5.35
CA THR A 53 -28.73 6.76 -5.31
C THR A 53 -29.00 5.99 -6.61
N GLY A 54 -27.94 5.50 -7.25
CA GLY A 54 -28.01 4.53 -8.34
C GLY A 54 -26.74 3.70 -8.40
N THR A 55 -26.88 2.37 -8.38
CA THR A 55 -25.84 1.42 -8.79
C THR A 55 -25.67 1.53 -10.32
N GLY A 56 -24.91 2.53 -10.76
CA GLY A 56 -24.63 2.79 -12.16
C GLY A 56 -23.19 2.42 -12.50
N THR A 57 -23.02 1.41 -13.34
CA THR A 57 -21.81 1.20 -14.14
C THR A 57 -21.72 2.31 -15.21
N GLY A 58 -21.21 3.47 -14.80
CA GLY A 58 -20.99 4.62 -15.67
C GLY A 58 -19.65 4.52 -16.41
N GLY A 59 -19.69 4.19 -17.70
CA GLY A 59 -18.55 4.32 -18.61
C GLY A 59 -18.27 5.79 -18.93
N GLY A 60 -17.38 6.41 -18.15
CA GLY A 60 -16.71 7.67 -18.51
C GLY A 60 -15.37 7.35 -19.18
N GLY A 61 -15.21 7.75 -20.43
CA GLY A 61 -13.98 7.53 -21.19
C GLY A 61 -12.80 8.30 -20.61
N GLY A 62 -11.73 7.56 -20.26
CA GLY A 62 -10.43 8.10 -19.85
C GLY A 62 -9.86 7.38 -18.63
N ASN A 63 -9.02 6.37 -18.89
CA ASN A 63 -8.08 5.67 -18.00
C ASN A 63 -8.60 5.06 -16.67
N GLY A 64 -8.61 3.71 -16.61
CA GLY A 64 -8.35 2.96 -15.37
C GLY A 64 -9.49 2.15 -14.75
N GLY A 65 -10.68 2.10 -15.34
CA GLY A 65 -11.83 1.36 -14.77
C GLY A 65 -11.89 -0.11 -15.16
N GLY A 66 -10.86 -0.91 -14.86
CA GLY A 66 -10.96 -2.37 -14.90
C GLY A 66 -11.78 -2.89 -13.73
N SER A 67 -12.38 -4.09 -13.85
CA SER A 67 -12.86 -4.77 -12.65
C SER A 67 -11.66 -4.98 -11.73
N ALA A 68 -11.85 -4.84 -10.41
CA ALA A 68 -10.77 -5.12 -9.47
C ALA A 68 -10.22 -6.53 -9.72
N GLY A 69 -8.90 -6.64 -9.84
CA GLY A 69 -8.26 -7.90 -10.22
C GLY A 69 -7.90 -8.01 -11.71
N GLU A 70 -8.26 -7.05 -12.55
CA GLU A 70 -7.95 -7.06 -13.99
C GLU A 70 -6.95 -5.96 -14.38
N TYR A 71 -6.02 -6.30 -15.26
CA TYR A 71 -5.10 -5.33 -15.85
C TYR A 71 -5.80 -4.49 -16.92
N VAL A 72 -5.55 -3.18 -16.89
CA VAL A 72 -6.10 -2.24 -17.87
C VAL A 72 -5.02 -1.88 -18.91
N PRO A 73 -5.30 -1.95 -20.23
CA PRO A 73 -4.38 -1.48 -21.26
C PRO A 73 -3.98 -0.01 -21.05
N GLY A 74 -2.72 0.35 -21.31
CA GLY A 74 -2.22 1.72 -21.12
C GLY A 74 -2.02 2.14 -19.66
N THR A 75 -2.00 1.19 -18.72
CA THR A 75 -1.70 1.47 -17.30
C THR A 75 -0.43 0.79 -16.85
N ASP A 76 0.17 1.32 -15.78
CA ASP A 76 1.23 0.61 -15.05
C ASP A 76 0.62 -0.59 -14.30
N LYS A 77 1.14 -1.79 -14.56
CA LYS A 77 0.53 -3.05 -14.13
C LYS A 77 1.23 -3.55 -12.86
N TRP A 78 0.45 -3.81 -11.81
CA TRP A 78 0.93 -4.29 -10.52
C TRP A 78 0.29 -5.63 -10.15
N HIS A 79 1.11 -6.66 -10.03
CA HIS A 79 0.72 -7.94 -9.45
C HIS A 79 0.89 -7.88 -7.94
N VAL A 80 -0.19 -8.08 -7.19
CA VAL A 80 -0.13 -8.19 -5.73
C VAL A 80 -0.04 -9.67 -5.36
N ASN A 81 1.18 -10.10 -5.02
CA ASN A 81 1.49 -11.50 -4.74
C ASN A 81 1.25 -11.81 -3.26
N PHE A 82 0.15 -12.50 -2.97
CA PHE A 82 -0.17 -12.92 -1.60
C PHE A 82 0.42 -14.29 -1.29
N ASP A 83 1.23 -14.36 -0.23
CA ASP A 83 1.52 -15.62 0.46
C ASP A 83 0.24 -16.09 1.18
N GLU A 84 -0.46 -17.03 0.56
CA GLU A 84 -1.76 -17.49 1.05
C GLU A 84 -1.67 -18.14 2.44
N ALA A 85 -0.56 -18.81 2.76
CA ALA A 85 -0.37 -19.45 4.05
C ALA A 85 -0.21 -18.39 5.15
N ALA A 86 0.61 -17.37 4.91
CA ALA A 86 0.77 -16.25 5.84
C ALA A 86 -0.51 -15.42 5.99
N LEU A 87 -1.23 -15.18 4.89
CA LEU A 87 -2.51 -14.48 4.95
C LEU A 87 -3.55 -15.28 5.74
N GLN A 88 -3.64 -16.60 5.53
CA GLN A 88 -4.55 -17.47 6.28
C GLN A 88 -4.23 -17.45 7.78
N GLN A 89 -2.94 -17.46 8.14
CA GLN A 89 -2.49 -17.37 9.51
C GLN A 89 -2.84 -16.01 10.14
N ALA A 90 -2.68 -14.91 9.39
CA ALA A 90 -3.06 -13.57 9.83
C ALA A 90 -4.56 -13.49 10.12
N ILE A 91 -5.41 -13.95 9.20
CA ILE A 91 -6.88 -13.99 9.35
C ILE A 91 -7.27 -14.74 10.64
N GLN A 92 -6.69 -15.92 10.86
CA GLN A 92 -6.96 -16.74 12.04
C GLN A 92 -6.48 -16.09 13.35
N SER A 93 -5.33 -15.42 13.35
CA SER A 93 -4.76 -14.84 14.57
C SER A 93 -5.60 -13.67 15.11
N ILE A 94 -6.34 -12.97 14.25
CA ILE A 94 -7.27 -11.90 14.62
C ILE A 94 -8.74 -12.36 14.72
N GLY A 95 -9.00 -13.67 14.58
CA GLY A 95 -10.32 -14.25 14.77
C GLY A 95 -11.35 -13.95 13.68
N LEU A 96 -10.89 -13.64 12.47
CA LEU A 96 -11.77 -13.48 11.29
C LEU A 96 -12.23 -14.84 10.76
N SER A 97 -13.41 -14.85 10.13
CA SER A 97 -14.06 -16.06 9.59
C SER A 97 -14.00 -16.17 8.07
N GLU A 98 -13.64 -15.08 7.42
CA GLU A 98 -13.56 -14.89 5.98
C GLU A 98 -12.43 -15.74 5.38
N SER A 99 -12.62 -16.17 4.14
CA SER A 99 -11.60 -16.94 3.42
C SER A 99 -10.45 -16.05 2.94
N THR A 100 -9.29 -16.66 2.65
CA THR A 100 -8.17 -15.93 2.00
C THR A 100 -8.58 -15.30 0.68
N SER A 101 -9.37 -15.99 -0.14
CA SER A 101 -9.86 -15.49 -1.44
C SER A 101 -10.77 -14.27 -1.28
N GLU A 102 -11.64 -14.28 -0.28
CA GLU A 102 -12.51 -13.14 0.04
C GLU A 102 -11.69 -11.94 0.50
N ILE A 103 -10.76 -12.12 1.44
CA ILE A 103 -9.88 -11.05 1.91
C ILE A 103 -9.00 -10.50 0.78
N LYS A 104 -8.45 -11.33 -0.10
CA LYS A 104 -7.70 -10.89 -1.30
C LYS A 104 -8.57 -10.01 -2.18
N THR A 105 -9.78 -10.45 -2.50
CA THR A 105 -10.73 -9.72 -3.35
C THR A 105 -11.09 -8.37 -2.75
N MET A 106 -11.49 -8.35 -1.47
CA MET A 106 -11.80 -7.10 -0.77
C MET A 106 -10.59 -6.17 -0.73
N THR A 107 -9.38 -6.71 -0.55
CA THR A 107 -8.15 -5.91 -0.46
C THR A 107 -7.86 -5.24 -1.79
N ILE A 108 -7.91 -5.99 -2.89
CA ILE A 108 -7.67 -5.42 -4.23
C ILE A 108 -8.74 -4.41 -4.61
N ASN A 109 -10.01 -4.63 -4.26
CA ASN A 109 -11.05 -3.62 -4.44
C ASN A 109 -10.66 -2.27 -3.80
N VAL A 110 -10.19 -2.31 -2.55
CA VAL A 110 -9.79 -1.09 -1.82
C VAL A 110 -8.49 -0.50 -2.41
N VAL A 111 -7.51 -1.31 -2.81
CA VAL A 111 -6.29 -0.80 -3.49
C VAL A 111 -6.65 -0.07 -4.79
N CYS A 112 -7.56 -0.64 -5.61
CA CYS A 112 -8.06 0.01 -6.81
C CYS A 112 -8.75 1.36 -6.51
N GLN A 113 -9.50 1.44 -5.41
CA GLN A 113 -10.13 2.69 -4.97
C GLN A 113 -9.10 3.75 -4.58
N CYS A 114 -8.06 3.38 -3.82
CA CYS A 114 -6.97 4.28 -3.42
C CYS A 114 -6.30 4.97 -4.62
N TYR A 115 -6.19 4.28 -5.75
CA TYR A 115 -5.57 4.79 -6.98
C TYR A 115 -6.57 5.19 -8.07
N SER A 116 -7.85 5.34 -7.73
CA SER A 116 -8.88 5.69 -8.71
C SER A 116 -8.51 6.96 -9.48
N GLY A 117 -8.66 6.92 -10.81
CA GLY A 117 -8.31 8.03 -11.71
C GLY A 117 -6.83 8.12 -12.10
N LEU A 118 -5.96 7.24 -11.61
CA LEU A 118 -4.55 7.16 -12.01
C LEU A 118 -4.33 6.05 -13.05
N SER A 119 -3.31 6.19 -13.89
CA SER A 119 -2.95 5.21 -14.94
C SER A 119 -2.19 4.00 -14.36
N ILE A 120 -2.82 3.27 -13.45
CA ILE A 120 -2.28 2.10 -12.75
C ILE A 120 -3.39 1.06 -12.56
N SER A 121 -3.06 -0.23 -12.64
CA SER A 121 -4.00 -1.34 -12.42
C SER A 121 -3.39 -2.46 -11.59
N PHE A 122 -4.25 -3.20 -10.88
CA PHE A 122 -3.84 -4.21 -9.91
C PHE A 122 -4.52 -5.55 -10.17
N SER A 123 -3.79 -6.64 -10.00
CA SER A 123 -4.33 -7.99 -10.05
C SER A 123 -3.69 -8.90 -9.01
N THR A 124 -4.43 -9.91 -8.55
CA THR A 124 -3.86 -11.03 -7.78
C THR A 124 -3.19 -12.08 -8.65
N GLU A 125 -3.33 -11.98 -9.97
CA GLU A 125 -2.71 -12.88 -10.94
C GLU A 125 -1.59 -12.16 -11.68
N PRO A 126 -0.52 -12.86 -12.09
CA PRO A 126 0.53 -12.24 -12.90
C PRO A 126 0.01 -11.84 -14.28
N VAL A 127 0.65 -10.86 -14.91
CA VAL A 127 0.31 -10.50 -16.30
C VAL A 127 0.61 -11.69 -17.22
N ALA A 128 -0.39 -12.15 -17.98
CA ALA A 128 -0.22 -13.22 -18.96
C ALA A 128 0.82 -12.83 -20.02
N ASP A 129 1.80 -13.72 -20.25
CA ASP A 129 2.98 -13.49 -21.09
C ASP A 129 3.80 -12.25 -20.68
N GLY A 130 3.59 -11.73 -19.47
CA GLY A 130 4.32 -10.60 -18.92
C GLY A 130 5.66 -11.00 -18.33
N SER A 131 6.45 -9.99 -17.96
CA SER A 131 7.69 -10.23 -17.25
C SER A 131 7.87 -9.30 -16.07
N ALA A 132 8.53 -9.82 -15.05
CA ALA A 132 8.95 -9.07 -13.89
C ALA A 132 10.34 -9.57 -13.49
N PRO A 133 11.15 -8.78 -12.76
CA PRO A 133 12.46 -9.21 -12.28
C PRO A 133 12.39 -10.51 -11.46
N PRO A 134 13.49 -11.24 -11.22
CA PRO A 134 13.49 -12.28 -10.18
C PRO A 134 13.15 -11.69 -8.79
N GLU A 135 12.56 -12.50 -7.91
CA GLU A 135 12.43 -12.17 -6.48
C GLU A 135 13.82 -11.82 -5.90
N GLY A 136 13.89 -10.78 -5.08
CA GLY A 136 15.16 -10.24 -4.57
C GLY A 136 15.77 -9.14 -5.41
N SER A 137 15.14 -8.71 -6.51
CA SER A 137 15.81 -7.83 -7.47
C SER A 137 14.92 -6.75 -8.08
N SER A 138 15.55 -5.64 -8.46
CA SER A 138 14.96 -4.60 -9.29
C SER A 138 15.69 -4.47 -10.62
N ARG A 139 14.95 -4.15 -11.69
CA ARG A 139 15.50 -3.93 -13.04
C ARG A 139 14.75 -2.81 -13.73
N GLN A 140 15.37 -2.14 -14.68
CA GLN A 140 14.64 -1.17 -15.49
C GLN A 140 13.60 -1.89 -16.37
N ALA A 141 12.44 -1.27 -16.59
CA ALA A 141 11.41 -1.82 -17.47
C ALA A 141 11.94 -2.13 -18.88
N SER A 142 12.88 -1.30 -19.37
CA SER A 142 13.57 -1.47 -20.66
C SER A 142 14.47 -2.71 -20.75
N GLN A 143 14.82 -3.32 -19.62
CA GLN A 143 15.68 -4.50 -19.53
C GLN A 143 14.89 -5.82 -19.43
N LEU A 144 13.57 -5.74 -19.35
CA LEU A 144 12.69 -6.89 -19.23
C LEU A 144 12.14 -7.32 -20.59
N LEU A 145 11.48 -8.48 -20.60
CA LEU A 145 10.76 -8.95 -21.78
C LEU A 145 9.52 -8.06 -22.01
N PRO A 146 8.82 -8.22 -23.16
CA PRO A 146 7.58 -7.49 -23.40
C PRO A 146 6.58 -7.60 -22.23
N LYS A 147 5.72 -6.59 -22.10
CA LYS A 147 4.71 -6.46 -21.04
C LYS A 147 5.31 -6.52 -19.61
N PRO A 148 6.26 -5.65 -19.27
CA PRO A 148 6.83 -5.61 -17.93
C PRO A 148 5.81 -5.15 -16.89
N TYR A 149 5.76 -5.81 -15.73
CA TYR A 149 4.85 -5.46 -14.62
C TYR A 149 5.58 -5.47 -13.27
N ASN A 150 5.08 -4.67 -12.33
CA ASN A 150 5.60 -4.59 -10.96
C ASN A 150 4.98 -5.67 -10.07
N VAL A 151 5.66 -6.02 -8.98
CA VAL A 151 5.13 -6.97 -8.00
C VAL A 151 5.21 -6.40 -6.60
N MET A 152 4.05 -6.32 -5.94
CA MET A 152 3.94 -6.03 -4.52
C MET A 152 3.70 -7.33 -3.75
N ALA A 153 4.67 -7.76 -2.94
CA ALA A 153 4.53 -8.96 -2.13
C ALA A 153 3.77 -8.68 -0.83
N VAL A 154 2.89 -9.59 -0.45
CA VAL A 154 2.19 -9.61 0.84
C VAL A 154 2.51 -10.94 1.51
N HIS A 155 3.39 -10.95 2.50
CA HIS A 155 3.96 -12.20 3.02
C HIS A 155 4.18 -12.20 4.53
N GLY A 156 4.47 -13.38 5.10
CA GLY A 156 4.63 -13.59 6.55
C GLY A 156 5.97 -13.16 7.13
N GLY A 157 6.82 -12.49 6.33
CA GLY A 157 8.13 -12.04 6.78
C GLY A 157 8.04 -10.94 7.85
N SER A 158 9.19 -10.47 8.31
CA SER A 158 9.26 -9.30 9.19
C SER A 158 10.57 -8.58 9.01
N ASN A 159 10.55 -7.26 9.13
CA ASN A 159 11.75 -6.44 9.15
C ASN A 159 11.70 -5.46 10.33
N GLY A 160 12.24 -5.89 11.48
CA GLY A 160 12.37 -5.01 12.66
C GLY A 160 11.05 -4.49 13.23
N GLY A 161 9.93 -5.18 13.01
CA GLY A 161 8.60 -4.75 13.45
C GLY A 161 7.88 -3.79 12.49
N ALA A 162 8.48 -3.47 11.34
CA ALA A 162 7.76 -2.79 10.27
C ALA A 162 6.58 -3.64 9.78
N ILE A 163 5.53 -2.98 9.32
CA ILE A 163 4.34 -3.58 8.69
C ILE A 163 4.45 -3.63 7.16
N GLY A 164 5.32 -2.80 6.59
CA GLY A 164 5.63 -2.73 5.18
C GLY A 164 7.00 -2.11 4.98
N MET A 165 7.62 -2.40 3.83
CA MET A 165 8.83 -1.74 3.38
C MET A 165 8.90 -1.80 1.85
N SER A 166 9.53 -0.81 1.24
CA SER A 166 9.63 -0.67 -0.21
C SER A 166 10.99 -0.08 -0.60
N GLN A 167 11.42 -0.33 -1.83
CA GLN A 167 12.58 0.31 -2.43
C GLN A 167 12.10 1.58 -3.15
N SER A 168 12.45 2.75 -2.64
CA SER A 168 12.04 3.99 -3.30
C SER A 168 12.68 4.14 -4.69
N ASP A 169 11.88 4.42 -5.73
CA ASP A 169 12.39 4.85 -7.03
C ASP A 169 12.88 6.30 -6.95
N MET A 170 14.16 6.45 -6.64
CA MET A 170 14.83 7.75 -6.57
C MET A 170 15.06 8.39 -7.94
N SER A 171 14.77 7.69 -9.06
CA SER A 171 14.90 8.25 -10.40
C SER A 171 13.75 9.22 -10.76
N GLY A 172 12.62 9.12 -10.05
CA GLY A 172 11.45 9.98 -10.24
C GLY A 172 10.72 9.74 -11.58
N GLN A 173 10.92 8.58 -12.21
CA GLN A 173 10.36 8.27 -13.53
C GLN A 173 9.57 6.97 -13.57
N ASN A 174 9.40 6.26 -12.45
CA ASN A 174 8.80 4.92 -12.40
C ASN A 174 9.43 3.99 -13.47
N ALA A 175 10.72 4.16 -13.70
CA ALA A 175 11.46 3.45 -14.75
C ALA A 175 11.93 2.08 -14.25
N MET A 176 12.01 1.93 -12.93
CA MET A 176 12.38 0.69 -12.27
C MET A 176 11.14 -0.18 -12.11
N VAL A 177 11.28 -1.44 -12.48
CA VAL A 177 10.37 -2.49 -12.06
C VAL A 177 10.88 -2.98 -10.73
N GLU A 178 10.19 -2.59 -9.66
CA GLU A 178 10.44 -3.16 -8.35
C GLU A 178 9.64 -4.45 -8.24
N ASN A 179 10.34 -5.53 -7.93
CA ASN A 179 9.75 -6.83 -7.80
C ASN A 179 10.26 -7.44 -6.52
N ASN A 180 9.37 -7.50 -5.54
CA ASN A 180 9.44 -8.44 -4.42
C ASN A 180 10.89 -8.70 -3.98
N SER A 181 11.51 -7.78 -3.23
CA SER A 181 12.94 -7.82 -2.85
C SER A 181 13.42 -9.05 -2.05
N GLY A 182 12.69 -10.16 -2.13
CA GLY A 182 12.74 -11.26 -1.21
C GLY A 182 11.95 -10.92 0.04
N GLN A 183 12.35 -11.50 1.17
CA GLN A 183 11.62 -11.37 2.43
C GLN A 183 11.77 -10.01 3.13
N ALA A 184 12.44 -9.02 2.53
CA ALA A 184 12.83 -7.77 3.20
C ALA A 184 11.96 -6.54 2.83
N LEU A 185 11.23 -6.59 1.71
CA LEU A 185 10.31 -5.56 1.21
C LEU A 185 8.99 -6.22 0.80
N GLY A 186 7.94 -5.42 0.73
CA GLY A 186 6.56 -5.85 0.64
C GLY A 186 5.79 -5.50 1.91
N VAL A 187 4.61 -6.08 2.04
CA VAL A 187 3.74 -5.94 3.20
C VAL A 187 3.84 -7.18 4.08
N PHE A 188 4.16 -6.98 5.36
CA PHE A 188 4.34 -8.02 6.35
C PHE A 188 3.01 -8.33 7.06
N VAL A 189 2.19 -9.17 6.45
CA VAL A 189 0.78 -9.36 6.84
C VAL A 189 0.61 -9.86 8.28
N LEU A 190 1.54 -10.66 8.78
CA LEU A 190 1.53 -11.12 10.18
C LEU A 190 1.82 -9.98 11.16
N GLN A 191 2.70 -9.04 10.80
CA GLN A 191 2.96 -7.86 11.63
C GLN A 191 1.79 -6.90 11.62
N LEU A 192 1.15 -6.73 10.45
CA LEU A 192 -0.08 -5.96 10.34
C LEU A 192 -1.19 -6.53 11.24
N ALA A 193 -1.38 -7.86 11.26
CA ALA A 193 -2.33 -8.53 12.15
C ALA A 193 -1.98 -8.35 13.64
N ASN A 194 -0.67 -8.40 13.98
CA ASN A 194 -0.18 -8.19 15.34
C ASN A 194 -0.32 -6.74 15.84
N ALA A 195 -0.51 -5.76 14.96
CA ALA A 195 -0.74 -4.37 15.37
C ALA A 195 -2.10 -4.15 16.08
N HIS A 196 -2.85 -5.23 16.34
CA HIS A 196 -4.02 -5.28 17.24
C HIS A 196 -5.14 -4.32 16.86
N TRP A 197 -5.51 -4.30 15.58
CA TRP A 197 -6.68 -3.57 15.10
C TRP A 197 -7.95 -4.23 15.64
N THR A 198 -8.78 -3.45 16.32
CA THR A 198 -10.13 -3.89 16.69
C THR A 198 -11.05 -3.65 15.49
N GLY A 199 -11.67 -4.70 14.97
CA GLY A 199 -12.58 -4.61 13.82
C GLY A 199 -12.84 -5.95 13.14
N GLY A 200 -13.80 -5.97 12.21
CA GLY A 200 -14.07 -7.10 11.33
C GLY A 200 -13.20 -7.09 10.07
N ALA A 201 -13.54 -7.93 9.07
CA ALA A 201 -12.79 -8.04 7.83
C ALA A 201 -12.61 -6.72 7.10
N ASP A 202 -13.64 -5.87 7.04
CA ASP A 202 -13.54 -4.55 6.40
C ASP A 202 -12.39 -3.70 6.96
N VAL A 203 -12.21 -3.71 8.29
CA VAL A 203 -11.13 -2.97 8.95
C VAL A 203 -9.77 -3.57 8.62
N PHE A 204 -9.65 -4.89 8.68
CA PHE A 204 -8.39 -5.58 8.35
C PHE A 204 -8.00 -5.34 6.89
N THR A 205 -8.94 -5.54 5.97
CA THR A 205 -8.78 -5.29 4.54
C THR A 205 -8.39 -3.86 4.25
N ARG A 206 -9.04 -2.86 4.84
CA ARG A 206 -8.69 -1.44 4.61
C ARG A 206 -7.28 -1.12 5.06
N ASN A 207 -6.85 -1.64 6.21
CA ASN A 207 -5.47 -1.47 6.69
C ASN A 207 -4.45 -2.18 5.78
N LEU A 208 -4.78 -3.39 5.34
CA LEU A 208 -3.91 -4.15 4.42
C LEU A 208 -3.78 -3.42 3.07
N ALA A 209 -4.90 -2.99 2.50
CA ALA A 209 -4.93 -2.23 1.26
C ALA A 209 -4.22 -0.87 1.37
N SER A 210 -4.41 -0.14 2.47
CA SER A 210 -3.70 1.12 2.73
C SER A 210 -2.19 0.89 2.84
N THR A 211 -1.75 -0.20 3.47
CA THR A 211 -0.32 -0.52 3.59
C THR A 211 0.26 -0.89 2.22
N ILE A 212 -0.45 -1.71 1.43
CA ILE A 212 -0.08 -2.02 0.04
C ILE A 212 0.06 -0.73 -0.77
N ALA A 213 -0.95 0.15 -0.74
CA ALA A 213 -0.91 1.41 -1.47
C ALA A 213 0.21 2.36 -0.99
N HIS A 214 0.51 2.35 0.31
CA HIS A 214 1.61 3.12 0.88
C HIS A 214 2.96 2.66 0.32
N GLU A 215 3.22 1.35 0.36
CA GLU A 215 4.49 0.80 -0.13
C GLU A 215 4.63 0.97 -1.65
N ILE A 216 3.55 0.78 -2.42
CA ILE A 216 3.56 1.10 -3.86
C ILE A 216 3.84 2.59 -4.09
N GLY A 217 3.26 3.47 -3.28
CA GLY A 217 3.55 4.91 -3.33
C GLY A 217 5.04 5.22 -3.16
N HIS A 218 5.70 4.59 -2.20
CA HIS A 218 7.14 4.69 -2.04
C HIS A 218 7.93 4.15 -3.23
N SER A 219 7.55 2.97 -3.76
CA SER A 219 8.13 2.42 -4.98
C SER A 219 8.01 3.38 -6.17
N LEU A 220 6.96 4.20 -6.21
CA LEU A 220 6.74 5.25 -7.21
C LEU A 220 7.41 6.59 -6.87
N GLY A 221 8.28 6.61 -5.85
CA GLY A 221 9.09 7.77 -5.49
C GLY A 221 8.42 8.74 -4.52
N LEU A 222 7.24 8.41 -3.96
CA LEU A 222 6.62 9.23 -2.93
C LEU A 222 7.37 9.11 -1.60
N SER A 223 7.43 10.22 -0.87
CA SER A 223 7.89 10.25 0.52
C SER A 223 6.70 10.36 1.48
N HIS A 224 6.95 10.10 2.76
CA HIS A 224 5.93 10.33 3.78
C HIS A 224 5.37 11.76 3.73
N CYS A 225 4.06 11.86 3.81
CA CYS A 225 3.36 13.12 3.99
C CYS A 225 3.25 13.40 5.51
N PRO A 226 3.55 14.63 5.98
CA PRO A 226 3.38 14.97 7.39
C PRO A 226 1.90 15.09 7.80
N ALA A 227 0.98 15.20 6.85
CA ALA A 227 -0.45 15.21 7.13
C ALA A 227 -0.93 13.81 7.53
N SER A 228 -1.72 13.73 8.60
CA SER A 228 -2.44 12.53 9.00
C SER A 228 -3.64 12.26 8.07
N GLY A 229 -4.13 11.02 8.06
CA GLY A 229 -5.36 10.65 7.35
C GLY A 229 -5.16 10.32 5.86
N TYR A 230 -3.97 10.52 5.31
CA TYR A 230 -3.64 10.16 3.92
C TYR A 230 -2.83 8.88 3.85
N ILE A 231 -2.89 8.20 2.70
CA ILE A 231 -2.17 6.93 2.45
C ILE A 231 -0.68 7.05 2.77
N MET A 232 -0.01 8.13 2.33
CA MET A 232 1.42 8.34 2.58
C MET A 232 1.75 8.89 3.97
N SER A 233 0.82 8.91 4.92
CA SER A 233 1.14 9.33 6.28
C SER A 233 2.05 8.31 6.96
N GLY A 234 3.01 8.77 7.78
CA GLY A 234 3.88 7.90 8.57
C GLY A 234 3.17 7.17 9.73
N VAL A 235 1.89 7.49 9.94
CA VAL A 235 0.99 6.77 10.85
C VAL A 235 -0.12 6.20 9.99
N LEU A 236 -0.42 4.91 10.16
CA LEU A 236 -1.52 4.28 9.43
C LEU A 236 -2.81 5.09 9.60
N ALA A 237 -3.49 5.36 8.48
CA ALA A 237 -4.76 6.07 8.48
C ALA A 237 -5.76 5.28 9.35
N ALA A 238 -6.12 5.86 10.49
CA ALA A 238 -7.06 5.23 11.40
C ALA A 238 -8.40 4.97 10.69
N THR A 239 -9.03 3.87 11.06
CA THR A 239 -10.29 3.39 10.51
C THR A 239 -11.37 4.49 10.55
N GLY A 240 -11.94 4.84 9.39
CA GLY A 240 -13.12 5.71 9.31
C GLY A 240 -13.03 6.85 8.28
N GLU A 241 -11.84 7.27 7.88
CA GLU A 241 -11.65 8.28 6.81
C GLU A 241 -11.53 7.63 5.44
N GLU A 242 -11.87 8.38 4.38
CA GLU A 242 -11.66 7.99 2.99
C GLU A 242 -10.17 7.77 2.74
N LEU A 243 -9.80 6.59 2.21
CA LEU A 243 -8.40 6.27 1.92
C LEU A 243 -8.01 6.96 0.61
N ASP A 244 -7.30 8.07 0.71
CA ASP A 244 -6.83 8.81 -0.45
C ASP A 244 -5.38 9.29 -0.28
N PHE A 245 -4.76 9.60 -1.41
CA PHE A 245 -3.48 10.29 -1.44
C PHE A 245 -3.68 11.78 -1.16
N HIS A 246 -2.74 12.39 -0.44
CA HIS A 246 -2.71 13.85 -0.33
C HIS A 246 -2.62 14.46 -1.73
N PRO A 247 -3.28 15.61 -2.03
CA PRO A 247 -3.29 16.19 -3.37
C PRO A 247 -1.92 16.34 -4.04
N ASN A 248 -0.89 16.74 -3.28
CA ASN A 248 0.50 16.81 -3.79
C ASN A 248 1.06 15.45 -4.20
N SER A 249 0.76 14.39 -3.44
CA SER A 249 1.16 13.02 -3.77
C SER A 249 0.42 12.53 -5.01
N ARG A 250 -0.88 12.81 -5.14
CA ARG A 250 -1.66 12.49 -6.33
C ARG A 250 -1.11 13.17 -7.59
N ALA A 251 -0.83 14.47 -7.50
CA ALA A 251 -0.24 15.23 -8.61
C ALA A 251 1.15 14.72 -9.01
N ALA A 252 1.93 14.17 -8.07
CA ALA A 252 3.20 13.51 -8.38
C ALA A 252 2.99 12.17 -9.07
N LEU A 253 2.03 11.36 -8.62
CA LEU A 253 1.66 10.09 -9.25
C LEU A 253 1.18 10.28 -10.70
N GLU A 254 0.36 11.30 -10.95
CA GLU A 254 -0.10 11.67 -12.30
C GLU A 254 1.03 12.01 -13.27
N GLN A 255 2.20 12.43 -12.77
CA GLN A 255 3.36 12.77 -13.59
C GLN A 255 4.22 11.55 -13.93
N VAL A 256 4.22 10.52 -13.08
CA VAL A 256 5.09 9.34 -13.23
C VAL A 256 4.33 8.10 -13.72
N LEU A 257 2.99 8.15 -13.75
CA LEU A 257 2.14 7.06 -14.22
C LEU A 257 1.50 7.37 -15.58
N PRO A 258 1.48 6.39 -16.50
CA PRO A 258 2.18 5.12 -16.43
C PRO A 258 3.70 5.31 -16.61
N GLY A 259 4.51 4.37 -16.09
CA GLY A 259 5.96 4.41 -16.27
C GLY A 259 6.38 4.21 -17.74
N PRO A 260 7.60 4.57 -18.13
CA PRO A 260 8.09 4.40 -19.49
C PRO A 260 8.08 2.92 -19.91
N ASN A 261 7.60 2.65 -21.13
CA ASN A 261 7.45 1.31 -21.72
C ASN A 261 6.43 0.39 -20.99
N ARG A 262 5.50 0.95 -20.21
CA ARG A 262 4.44 0.19 -19.50
C ARG A 262 3.10 0.13 -20.25
N ASP A 263 2.93 0.97 -21.27
CA ASP A 263 1.64 1.24 -21.91
C ASP A 263 1.16 0.16 -22.89
N ASN A 264 2.02 -0.81 -23.19
CA ASN A 264 1.78 -1.85 -24.21
C ASN A 264 1.29 -3.19 -23.61
#